data_AF-A0A4Q7VZE0-F1
#
_entry.id   AF-A0A4Q7VZE0-F1
#
_cell.length_a   1.000
_cell.length_b   1.000
_cell.length_c   1.000
_cell.angle_alpha   90.00
_cell.angle_beta   90.00
_cell.angle_gamma   90.00
#
_symmetry.space_group_name_H-M   'P 1'
#
loop_
_entity.id
_entity.type
_entity.pdbx_description
1 polymer ?
#
loop_
_entity_poly.entity_id
_entity_poly.type
_entity_poly.pdbx_seq_one_letter_code
_entity_poly.pdbx_strand_id
1 'polypeptide(L)'
;MSVNLSIKNVPDEVAEQLRLRAERNHRSLQGELMAIVQQAASEREATRAGPGTQSFMRGTRSIEQTAAELRKRFPAPAGVGPLAVDIIRADRDSR
;
A
#
# COMPACT_ATOMS: atom_id res chain seq x y z
N MET A 1 7.49 -6.47 -20.20
CA MET A 1 8.92 -6.81 -20.23
C MET A 1 9.43 -6.83 -18.80
N SER A 2 10.02 -7.92 -18.31
CA SER A 2 10.62 -7.97 -16.97
C SER A 2 12.05 -7.44 -17.04
N VAL A 3 12.41 -6.57 -16.10
CA VAL A 3 13.78 -6.04 -15.95
C VAL A 3 14.34 -6.61 -14.64
N ASN A 4 15.52 -7.23 -14.71
CA ASN A 4 16.23 -7.74 -13.54
C ASN A 4 17.36 -6.78 -13.17
N LEU A 5 17.49 -6.47 -11.88
CA LEU A 5 18.58 -5.66 -11.33
C LEU A 5 19.41 -6.52 -10.38
N SER A 6 20.71 -6.61 -10.64
CA SER A 6 21.68 -7.26 -9.77
C SER A 6 22.69 -6.23 -9.29
N ILE A 7 22.92 -6.19 -7.98
CA ILE A 7 23.92 -5.30 -7.35
C ILE A 7 25.06 -6.19 -6.86
N LYS A 8 26.27 -5.92 -7.35
CA LYS A 8 27.49 -6.65 -6.96
C LYS A 8 28.23 -5.87 -5.87
N ASN A 9 29.01 -6.60 -5.07
CA ASN A 9 29.89 -6.03 -4.03
C ASN A 9 29.13 -5.19 -2.98
N VAL A 10 27.97 -5.67 -2.54
CA VAL A 10 27.25 -5.05 -1.43
C VAL A 10 28.02 -5.37 -0.14
N PRO A 11 28.42 -4.37 0.66
CA PRO A 11 29.04 -4.62 1.96
C PRO A 11 28.08 -5.38 2.88
N ASP A 12 28.59 -6.33 3.65
CA ASP A 12 27.76 -7.19 4.51
C ASP A 12 26.94 -6.38 5.51
N GLU A 13 27.52 -5.32 6.08
CA GLU A 13 26.84 -4.41 7.00
C GLU A 13 25.60 -3.77 6.34
N VAL A 14 25.70 -3.38 5.06
CA VAL A 14 24.60 -2.77 4.31
C VAL A 14 23.50 -3.81 4.05
N ALA A 15 23.90 -5.03 3.69
CA ALA A 15 22.95 -6.12 3.48
C ALA A 15 22.17 -6.45 4.76
N GLU A 16 22.84 -6.49 5.91
CA GLU A 16 22.20 -6.71 7.22
C GLU A 16 21.25 -5.58 7.60
N GLN A 17 21.65 -4.31 7.43
CA GLN A 17 20.75 -3.18 7.71
C GLN A 17 19.49 -3.21 6.83
N LEU A 18 19.62 -3.63 5.56
CA LEU A 18 18.48 -3.78 4.66
C LEU A 18 17.55 -4.92 5.10
N ARG A 19 18.08 -6.05 5.59
CA ARG A 19 17.27 -7.16 6.14
C ARG A 19 16.50 -6.72 7.37
N LEU A 20 17.18 -6.09 8.34
CA LEU A 20 16.54 -5.57 9.55
C LEU A 20 15.45 -4.55 9.23
N ARG A 21 15.68 -3.68 8.25
CA ARG A 21 14.69 -2.71 7.79
C ARG A 21 13.48 -3.40 7.14
N ALA A 22 13.71 -4.43 6.33
CA ALA A 22 12.64 -5.21 5.69
C ALA A 22 11.77 -5.93 6.74
N GLU A 23 12.39 -6.55 7.75
CA GLU A 23 11.69 -7.19 8.88
C GLU A 23 10.82 -6.20 9.66
N ARG A 24 11.38 -5.03 9.99
CA ARG A 24 10.64 -3.95 10.68
C ARG A 24 9.45 -3.44 9.89
N ASN A 25 9.56 -3.41 8.55
CA ASN A 25 8.48 -3.00 7.66
C ASN A 25 7.55 -4.15 7.27
N HIS A 26 7.78 -5.37 7.78
CA HIS A 26 7.07 -6.59 7.43
C HIS A 26 7.03 -6.85 5.91
N ARG A 27 8.16 -6.62 5.23
CA ARG A 27 8.34 -6.80 3.78
C ARG A 27 9.43 -7.81 3.50
N SER A 28 9.37 -8.43 2.32
CA SER A 28 10.52 -9.19 1.81
C SER A 28 11.68 -8.24 1.46
N LEU A 29 12.91 -8.75 1.46
CA LEU A 29 14.09 -7.96 1.08
C LEU A 29 13.94 -7.34 -0.32
N GLN A 30 13.41 -8.10 -1.28
CA GLN A 30 13.13 -7.60 -2.63
C GLN A 30 12.07 -6.48 -2.61
N GLY A 31 11.02 -6.63 -1.80
CA GLY A 31 9.99 -5.61 -1.65
C GLY A 31 10.52 -4.31 -1.02
N GLU A 32 11.40 -4.43 -0.03
CA GLU A 32 12.05 -3.27 0.59
C GLU A 32 12.99 -2.56 -0.39
N LEU A 33 13.79 -3.31 -1.15
CA LEU A 33 14.64 -2.75 -2.21
C LEU A 33 13.80 -2.02 -3.27
N MET A 34 12.70 -2.62 -3.70
CA MET A 34 11.79 -1.98 -4.65
C MET A 34 11.19 -0.69 -4.09
N ALA A 35 10.80 -0.68 -2.81
CA ALA A 35 10.26 0.51 -2.16
C ALA A 35 11.30 1.65 -2.10
N ILE A 36 12.56 1.34 -1.77
CA ILE A 36 13.65 2.32 -1.73
C ILE A 36 13.92 2.88 -3.13
N VAL A 37 14.00 2.03 -4.15
CA VAL A 37 14.22 2.46 -5.54
C VAL A 37 13.07 3.33 -6.04
N GLN A 38 11.82 2.94 -5.76
CA GLN A 38 10.64 3.71 -6.13
C GLN A 38 10.63 5.08 -5.45
N GLN A 39 10.97 5.14 -4.16
CA GLN A 39 11.05 6.39 -3.42
C GLN A 39 12.12 7.32 -4.01
N ALA A 40 13.33 6.81 -4.27
CA ALA A 40 14.42 7.60 -4.85
C ALA A 40 14.11 8.11 -6.27
N ALA A 41 13.38 7.32 -7.07
CA ALA A 41 12.89 7.76 -8.37
C ALA A 41 11.85 8.89 -8.23
N SER A 42 10.91 8.73 -7.30
CA SER A 42 9.83 9.70 -7.07
C SER A 42 10.32 11.00 -6.43
N GLU A 43 11.29 10.95 -5.51
CA GLU A 43 11.90 12.14 -4.90
C GLU A 43 12.61 13.01 -5.95
N ARG A 44 13.27 12.39 -6.94
CA ARG A 44 13.87 13.12 -8.07
C ARG A 44 12.81 13.77 -8.94
N GLU A 45 11.69 13.11 -9.16
CA GLU A 45 10.55 13.69 -9.88
C GLU A 45 9.90 14.82 -9.09
N ALA A 46 9.72 14.68 -7.78
CA ALA A 46 9.17 15.71 -6.89
C ALA A 46 10.12 16.90 -6.66
N THR A 47 11.43 16.71 -6.84
CA THR A 47 12.39 17.83 -6.83
C THR A 47 12.36 18.59 -8.17
N ARG A 48 12.03 17.91 -9.27
CA ARG A 48 11.92 18.51 -10.61
C ARG A 48 10.54 19.13 -10.86
N ALA A 49 9.49 18.50 -10.38
CA ALA A 49 8.15 19.07 -10.30
C ALA A 49 8.13 19.95 -9.05
N GLY A 50 8.34 21.26 -9.21
CA GLY A 50 8.30 22.22 -8.10
C GLY A 50 7.09 22.04 -7.16
N PRO A 51 7.09 22.67 -5.98
CA PRO A 51 6.18 22.36 -4.87
C PRO A 51 4.71 22.38 -5.32
N GLY A 52 4.14 21.21 -5.62
CA GLY A 52 2.83 21.16 -6.26
C GLY A 52 2.15 19.81 -6.32
N THR A 53 2.88 18.69 -6.30
CA THR A 53 2.24 17.39 -6.57
C THR A 53 2.41 16.44 -5.40
N GLN A 54 1.28 16.17 -4.74
CA GLN A 54 1.05 15.22 -3.63
C GLN A 54 1.21 15.78 -2.22
N SER A 55 0.48 16.87 -1.95
CA SER A 55 -0.30 16.87 -0.72
C SER A 55 -1.29 15.72 -0.81
N PHE A 56 -0.96 14.55 -0.23
CA PHE A 56 -2.01 13.73 0.34
C PHE A 56 -2.70 14.66 1.33
N MET A 57 -3.80 15.29 0.90
CA MET A 57 -4.68 16.03 1.77
C MET A 57 -5.05 15.07 2.89
N ARG A 58 -4.32 15.14 4.00
CA ARG A 58 -4.68 14.54 5.27
C ARG A 58 -5.93 15.31 5.67
N GLY A 59 -7.07 14.84 5.19
CA GLY A 59 -8.36 15.41 5.53
C GLY A 59 -8.44 15.45 7.05
N THR A 60 -8.87 16.57 7.60
CA THR A 60 -9.07 16.77 9.05
C THR A 60 -10.22 15.92 9.61
N ARG A 61 -10.83 15.04 8.80
CA ARG A 61 -11.99 14.26 9.22
C ARG A 61 -11.57 13.19 10.21
N SER A 62 -12.16 13.25 11.40
CA SER A 62 -12.04 12.18 12.38
C SER A 62 -12.78 10.93 11.91
N ILE A 63 -12.40 9.78 12.48
CA ILE A 63 -13.10 8.50 12.27
C ILE A 63 -14.59 8.65 12.60
N GLU A 64 -14.91 9.39 13.66
CA GLU A 64 -16.29 9.65 14.09
C GLU A 64 -17.07 10.47 13.05
N GLN A 65 -16.45 11.51 12.49
CA GLN A 65 -17.09 12.36 11.48
C GLN A 65 -17.37 11.57 10.20
N THR A 66 -16.44 10.70 9.80
CA THR A 66 -16.59 9.79 8.68
C THR A 66 -17.71 8.78 8.93
N ALA A 67 -17.77 8.20 10.14
CA ALA A 67 -18.83 7.27 10.53
C ALA A 67 -20.21 7.94 10.57
N ALA A 68 -20.31 9.18 11.05
CA ALA A 68 -21.55 9.95 11.08
C ALA A 68 -22.05 10.28 9.67
N GLU A 69 -21.14 10.67 8.76
CA GLU A 69 -21.47 10.94 7.36
C GLU A 69 -21.95 9.67 6.64
N LEU A 70 -21.30 8.53 6.87
CA LEU A 70 -21.72 7.25 6.33
C LEU A 70 -23.12 6.84 6.81
N ARG A 71 -23.43 7.02 8.10
CA ARG A 71 -24.78 6.74 8.64
C ARG A 71 -25.86 7.65 8.05
N LYS A 72 -25.54 8.92 7.79
CA LYS A 72 -26.45 9.85 7.12
C LYS A 72 -26.70 9.46 5.66
N ARG A 73 -25.65 9.05 4.96
CA ARG A 73 -25.70 8.70 3.54
C ARG A 73 -26.33 7.32 3.29
N PHE A 74 -26.16 6.40 4.24
CA PHE A 74 -26.67 5.04 4.20
C PHE A 74 -27.43 4.75 5.51
N PRO A 75 -28.68 5.24 5.64
CA PRO A 75 -29.47 5.12 6.87
C PRO A 75 -29.95 3.68 7.15
N ALA A 76 -29.99 2.82 6.13
CA ALA A 76 -30.27 1.40 6.29
C ALA A 76 -28.96 0.60 6.35
N PRO A 77 -28.86 -0.42 7.22
CA PRO A 77 -27.71 -1.32 7.21
C PRO A 77 -27.59 -1.97 5.82
N ALA A 78 -26.35 -2.09 5.32
CA ALA A 78 -26.05 -2.83 4.09
C ALA A 78 -26.27 -4.34 4.33
N GLY A 79 -27.53 -4.75 4.49
CA GLY A 79 -27.94 -6.10 4.88
C GLY A 79 -28.77 -6.82 3.82
N VAL A 80 -28.76 -6.36 2.57
CA VAL A 80 -29.61 -6.93 1.50
C VAL A 80 -28.81 -7.73 0.47
N GLY A 81 -27.55 -8.08 0.77
CA GLY A 81 -26.70 -8.89 -0.09
C GLY A 81 -26.31 -10.21 0.56
N PRO A 82 -26.06 -11.28 -0.22
CA PRO A 82 -25.45 -12.50 0.30
C PRO A 82 -24.12 -12.16 0.97
N LEU A 83 -23.77 -12.87 2.03
CA LEU A 83 -22.46 -12.66 2.65
C LEU A 83 -21.38 -12.99 1.62
N ALA A 84 -20.24 -12.33 1.72
CA ALA A 84 -19.10 -12.61 0.84
C ALA A 84 -18.72 -14.11 0.85
N VAL A 85 -18.90 -14.78 2.00
CA VAL A 85 -18.70 -16.23 2.13
C VAL A 85 -19.67 -17.06 1.28
N ASP A 86 -20.92 -16.61 1.13
CA ASP A 86 -21.95 -17.31 0.37
C ASP A 86 -21.67 -17.20 -1.13
N ILE A 87 -21.20 -16.04 -1.58
CA ILE A 87 -20.75 -15.81 -2.97
C ILE A 87 -19.59 -16.75 -3.31
N ILE A 88 -18.57 -16.84 -2.44
CA ILE A 88 -17.40 -17.69 -2.66
C ILE A 88 -17.76 -19.18 -2.69
N ARG A 89 -18.70 -19.62 -1.85
CA ARG A 89 -19.17 -21.02 -1.85
C ARG A 89 -19.91 -21.35 -3.15
N ALA A 90 -20.83 -20.48 -3.58
CA ALA A 90 -21.56 -20.69 -4.83
C ALA A 90 -20.63 -20.84 -6.04
N ASP A 91 -19.61 -19.99 -6.15
CA ASP A 91 -18.64 -19.99 -7.24
C ASP A 91 -17.73 -21.24 -7.26
N ARG A 92 -17.48 -21.82 -6.08
CA ARG A 92 -16.71 -23.05 -5.94
C ARG A 92 -17.54 -24.26 -6.31
N ASP A 93 -18.78 -24.31 -5.85
CA ASP A 93 -19.66 -25.48 -6.03
C ASP A 93 -20.22 -25.55 -7.47
N SER A 94 -20.05 -24.51 -8.29
CA SER A 94 -20.42 -24.47 -9.72
C SER A 94 -19.30 -24.91 -10.70
N ARG A 95 -18.14 -25.33 -10.20
CA ARG A 95 -16.98 -25.76 -11.00
C ARG A 95 -16.81 -27.27 -10.94
#